data_AF-S4PQZ8-F1
#
_entry.id   AF-S4PQZ8-F1
#
_cell.length_a   1.000
_cell.length_b   1.000
_cell.length_c   1.000
_cell.angle_alpha   90.00
_cell.angle_beta   90.00
_cell.angle_gamma   90.00
#
_symmetry.space_group_name_H-M   'P 1'
#
loop_
_entity.id
_entity.type
_entity.pdbx_description
1 polymer ?
#
loop_
_entity_poly.entity_id
_entity_poly.type
_entity_poly.pdbx_seq_one_letter_code
_entity_poly.pdbx_strand_id
1 'polypeptide(L)'
;MKINITRLGLRKKSAEVKTTVGVVEKAQNLQIQLLKSDSIDFTNDDPLVVLETQKKMVQGLVQFMIDIFKLSDKEVEKIKSTLDFTDFQNFMAYVLFRFQGMSDEDWETVTKQQTEESADPKESN
;
A
#
# COMPACT_ATOMS: atom_id res chain seq x y z
N MET A 1 -9.14 0.95 15.21
CA MET A 1 -8.00 1.74 14.72
C MET A 1 -8.50 2.67 13.63
N LYS A 2 -8.28 3.97 13.80
CA LYS A 2 -8.68 4.97 12.79
C LYS A 2 -7.56 5.17 11.77
N ILE A 3 -7.88 5.01 10.50
CA ILE A 3 -6.97 5.22 9.36
C ILE A 3 -7.44 6.43 8.57
N ASN A 4 -6.52 7.32 8.19
CA ASN A 4 -6.82 8.45 7.31
C ASN A 4 -6.93 7.95 5.85
N ILE A 5 -8.09 8.15 5.22
CA ILE A 5 -8.36 7.70 3.84
C ILE A 5 -8.60 8.87 2.88
N THR A 6 -8.23 10.08 3.29
CA THR A 6 -8.40 11.29 2.46
C THR A 6 -7.66 11.17 1.13
N ARG A 7 -6.54 10.45 1.11
CA ARG A 7 -5.73 10.16 -0.09
C ARG A 7 -6.48 9.31 -1.14
N LEU A 8 -7.55 8.60 -0.76
CA LEU A 8 -8.36 7.81 -1.70
C LEU A 8 -9.36 8.64 -2.51
N GLY A 9 -9.42 9.97 -2.32
CA GLY A 9 -10.37 10.83 -3.03
C GLY A 9 -11.84 10.54 -2.71
N LEU A 10 -12.11 9.80 -1.62
CA LEU A 10 -13.46 9.48 -1.15
C LEU A 10 -14.04 10.64 -0.34
N ARG A 11 -15.37 10.67 -0.20
CA ARG A 11 -16.04 11.69 0.64
C ARG A 11 -15.69 11.56 2.12
N LYS A 12 -15.38 10.34 2.57
CA LYS A 12 -14.97 10.03 3.94
C LYS A 12 -13.48 10.36 4.10
N LYS A 13 -13.11 11.06 5.18
CA LYS A 13 -11.71 11.41 5.50
C LYS A 13 -10.98 10.34 6.34
N SER A 14 -11.73 9.50 7.03
CA SER A 14 -11.18 8.43 7.86
C SER A 14 -12.08 7.20 7.86
N ALA A 15 -11.49 6.04 8.05
CA ALA A 15 -12.20 4.79 8.26
C ALA A 15 -11.81 4.18 9.61
N GLU A 16 -12.81 3.69 10.34
CA GLU A 16 -12.59 2.92 11.56
C GLU A 16 -12.40 1.45 11.16
N VAL A 17 -11.18 0.97 11.33
CA VAL A 17 -10.80 -0.41 11.03
C VAL A 17 -10.69 -1.19 12.33
N LYS A 18 -11.48 -2.27 12.44
CA LYS A 18 -11.38 -3.19 13.58
C LYS A 18 -10.22 -4.16 13.34
N THR A 19 -9.26 -4.19 14.26
CA THR A 19 -8.11 -5.10 14.25
C THR A 19 -8.53 -6.52 14.68
N THR A 20 -9.43 -7.12 13.90
CA THR A 20 -9.87 -8.50 14.12
C THR A 20 -8.84 -9.48 13.58
N VAL A 21 -8.86 -10.73 14.07
CA VAL A 21 -7.96 -11.80 13.61
C VAL A 21 -7.97 -11.92 12.07
N GLY A 22 -9.15 -11.89 11.44
CA GLY A 22 -9.25 -11.98 9.98
C GLY A 22 -8.67 -10.77 9.23
N VAL A 23 -8.58 -9.60 9.85
CA VAL A 23 -7.90 -8.44 9.25
C VAL A 23 -6.39 -8.57 9.36
N VAL A 24 -5.89 -9.05 10.50
CA VAL A 24 -4.46 -9.31 10.71
C VAL A 24 -3.96 -10.41 9.76
N GLU A 25 -4.72 -11.49 9.61
CA GLU A 25 -4.41 -12.57 8.67
C GLU A 25 -4.32 -12.07 7.22
N LYS A 26 -5.26 -11.22 6.79
CA LYS A 26 -5.20 -10.61 5.46
C LYS A 26 -3.98 -9.71 5.27
N ALA A 27 -3.62 -8.93 6.28
CA ALA A 27 -2.42 -8.09 6.24
C ALA A 27 -1.14 -8.94 6.13
N GLN A 28 -1.05 -10.03 6.90
CA GLN A 28 0.08 -10.97 6.84
C GLN A 28 0.16 -11.69 5.48
N ASN A 29 -0.97 -12.13 4.93
CA ASN A 29 -1.02 -12.74 3.60
C ASN A 29 -0.51 -11.77 2.52
N LEU A 30 -0.88 -10.50 2.62
CA LEU A 30 -0.39 -9.46 1.71
C LEU A 30 1.11 -9.23 1.88
N GLN A 31 1.62 -9.19 3.11
CA GLN A 31 3.05 -9.05 3.37
C GLN A 31 3.86 -10.25 2.84
N ILE A 32 3.33 -11.47 2.96
CA ILE A 32 3.94 -12.66 2.37
C ILE A 32 3.96 -12.56 0.84
N GLN A 33 2.89 -12.05 0.22
CA GLN A 33 2.84 -11.84 -1.23
C GLN A 33 3.89 -10.83 -1.68
N LEU A 34 4.05 -9.72 -0.96
CA LEU A 34 5.09 -8.71 -1.23
C LEU A 34 6.49 -9.33 -1.16
N LEU A 35 6.80 -10.05 -0.08
CA LEU A 35 8.11 -10.71 0.08
C LEU A 35 8.38 -11.76 -1.02
N LYS A 36 7.34 -12.48 -1.48
CA LYS A 36 7.48 -13.39 -2.62
C LYS A 36 7.71 -12.64 -3.93
N SER A 37 7.07 -11.48 -4.12
CA SER A 37 7.31 -10.65 -5.29
C SER A 37 8.71 -10.02 -5.29
N ASP A 38 9.25 -9.66 -4.14
CA ASP A 38 10.63 -9.16 -4.01
C ASP A 38 11.68 -10.21 -4.37
N SER A 39 11.33 -11.50 -4.28
CA SER A 39 12.21 -12.60 -4.70
C SER A 39 12.26 -12.84 -6.22
N ILE A 40 11.41 -12.16 -7.00
CA ILE A 40 11.40 -12.23 -8.46
C ILE A 40 12.52 -11.35 -9.01
N ASP A 41 13.34 -11.92 -9.88
CA ASP A 41 14.36 -11.17 -10.58
C ASP A 41 13.75 -10.50 -11.81
N PHE A 42 13.41 -9.21 -11.68
CA PHE A 42 12.82 -8.40 -12.76
C PHE A 42 13.71 -8.30 -14.01
N THR A 43 14.98 -8.71 -13.94
CA THR A 43 15.93 -8.66 -15.06
C THR A 43 16.15 -10.02 -15.73
N ASN A 44 16.09 -11.11 -14.97
CA ASN A 44 16.46 -12.45 -15.44
C ASN A 44 15.28 -13.43 -15.54
N ASP A 45 14.14 -13.14 -14.89
CA ASP A 45 12.96 -13.99 -14.98
C ASP A 45 12.16 -13.75 -16.27
N ASP A 46 11.32 -14.73 -16.61
CA ASP A 46 10.42 -14.65 -17.77
C ASP A 46 9.50 -13.41 -17.67
N PRO A 47 9.44 -12.55 -18.71
CA PRO A 47 8.64 -11.32 -18.67
C PRO A 47 7.15 -11.54 -18.37
N LEU A 48 6.57 -12.67 -18.78
CA LEU A 48 5.19 -13.03 -18.45
C LEU A 48 5.05 -13.34 -16.96
N VAL A 49 6.00 -14.07 -16.37
CA VAL A 49 6.03 -14.38 -14.92
C VAL A 49 6.16 -13.11 -14.09
N VAL A 50 7.03 -12.19 -14.52
CA VAL A 50 7.18 -10.87 -13.91
C VAL A 50 5.86 -10.11 -13.94
N LEU A 51 5.23 -10.02 -15.11
CA LEU A 51 3.97 -9.28 -15.29
C LEU A 51 2.81 -9.91 -14.51
N GLU A 52 2.70 -11.24 -14.50
CA GLU A 52 1.69 -11.95 -13.71
C GLU A 52 1.87 -11.74 -12.21
N THR A 53 3.11 -11.68 -11.74
CA THR A 53 3.41 -11.45 -10.32
C THR A 53 3.07 -10.03 -9.91
N GLN A 54 3.46 -9.04 -10.71
CA GLN A 54 3.05 -7.64 -10.49
C GLN A 54 1.52 -7.51 -10.48
N LYS A 55 0.84 -8.13 -11.44
CA LYS A 55 -0.63 -8.12 -11.50
C LYS A 55 -1.27 -8.73 -10.25
N LYS A 56 -0.79 -9.89 -9.78
CA LYS A 56 -1.28 -10.54 -8.56
C LYS A 56 -1.07 -9.66 -7.33
N MET A 57 0.09 -9.01 -7.22
CA MET A 57 0.39 -8.09 -6.14
C MET A 57 -0.60 -6.92 -6.10
N VAL A 58 -0.82 -6.25 -7.23
CA VAL A 58 -1.77 -5.13 -7.32
C VAL A 58 -3.19 -5.59 -6.99
N GLN A 59 -3.61 -6.75 -7.47
CA GLN A 59 -4.91 -7.33 -7.12
C GLN A 59 -5.03 -7.62 -5.62
N GLY A 60 -3.99 -8.17 -4.99
CA GLY A 60 -3.94 -8.42 -3.55
C GLY A 60 -4.07 -7.14 -2.74
N LEU A 61 -3.33 -6.08 -3.12
CA LEU A 61 -3.40 -4.77 -2.48
C LEU A 61 -4.81 -4.17 -2.58
N VAL A 62 -5.42 -4.19 -3.78
CA VAL A 62 -6.77 -3.67 -4.00
C VAL A 62 -7.80 -4.46 -3.20
N GLN A 63 -7.73 -5.80 -3.20
CA GLN A 63 -8.66 -6.63 -2.46
C GLN A 63 -8.55 -6.39 -0.95
N PHE A 64 -7.33 -6.27 -0.43
CA PHE A 64 -7.12 -5.95 0.98
C PHE A 64 -7.76 -4.62 1.35
N MET A 65 -7.55 -3.57 0.54
CA MET A 65 -8.16 -2.26 0.73
C MET A 65 -9.69 -2.33 0.75
N ILE A 66 -10.30 -3.06 -0.20
CA ILE A 66 -11.76 -3.28 -0.26
C ILE A 66 -12.25 -3.93 1.03
N ASP A 67 -11.58 -4.97 1.49
CA ASP A 67 -11.98 -5.77 2.64
C ASP A 67 -11.91 -4.98 3.95
N ILE A 68 -10.85 -4.21 4.17
CA ILE A 68 -10.64 -3.49 5.42
C ILE A 68 -11.51 -2.23 5.52
N PHE A 69 -11.71 -1.51 4.41
CA PHE A 69 -12.49 -0.28 4.39
C PHE A 69 -13.95 -0.51 4.03
N LYS A 70 -14.31 -1.75 3.67
CA LYS A 70 -15.66 -2.16 3.25
C LYS A 70 -16.16 -1.25 2.13
N LEU A 71 -15.32 -1.05 1.13
CA LEU A 71 -15.62 -0.19 0.00
C LEU A 71 -16.74 -0.80 -0.84
N SER A 72 -17.69 0.03 -1.24
CA SER A 72 -18.69 -0.34 -2.25
C SER A 72 -18.07 -0.36 -3.65
N ASP A 73 -18.69 -1.08 -4.59
CA ASP A 73 -18.21 -1.17 -5.97
C ASP A 73 -18.00 0.22 -6.61
N LYS A 74 -18.88 1.18 -6.31
CA LYS A 74 -18.75 2.57 -6.76
C LYS A 74 -17.53 3.28 -6.18
N GLU A 75 -17.19 3.03 -4.92
CA GLU A 75 -15.98 3.59 -4.29
C GLU A 75 -14.72 2.95 -4.89
N VAL A 76 -14.76 1.66 -5.21
CA VAL A 76 -13.66 0.94 -5.87
C VAL A 76 -13.43 1.45 -7.28
N GLU A 77 -14.48 1.57 -8.10
CA GLU A 77 -14.38 2.15 -9.45
C GLU A 77 -13.83 3.56 -9.40
N LYS A 78 -14.30 4.38 -8.45
CA LYS A 78 -13.78 5.73 -8.27
C LYS A 78 -12.28 5.71 -8.02
N ILE A 79 -11.81 4.94 -7.04
CA ILE A 79 -10.37 4.86 -6.72
C ILE A 79 -9.57 4.42 -7.94
N LYS A 80 -10.00 3.36 -8.65
CA LYS A 80 -9.32 2.86 -9.86
C LYS A 80 -9.25 3.89 -10.99
N SER A 81 -10.21 4.82 -11.05
CA SER A 81 -10.27 5.84 -12.10
C SER A 81 -9.56 7.15 -11.74
N THR A 82 -9.34 7.43 -10.44
CA THR A 82 -8.82 8.73 -9.98
C THR A 82 -7.46 8.68 -9.31
N LEU A 83 -7.09 7.55 -8.71
CA LEU A 83 -5.83 7.40 -7.99
C LEU A 83 -4.77 6.86 -8.94
N ASP A 84 -3.66 7.58 -9.07
CA ASP A 84 -2.53 7.04 -9.82
C ASP A 84 -1.84 5.89 -9.04
N PHE A 85 -1.00 5.16 -9.75
CA PHE A 85 -0.39 3.95 -9.20
C PHE A 85 0.57 4.26 -8.05
N THR A 86 1.33 5.35 -8.13
CA THR A 86 2.29 5.76 -7.10
C THR A 86 1.58 6.15 -5.80
N ASP A 87 0.53 6.96 -5.91
CA ASP A 87 -0.30 7.36 -4.77
C ASP A 87 -1.00 6.16 -4.13
N PHE A 88 -1.46 5.21 -4.94
CA PHE A 88 -2.02 3.95 -4.46
C PHE A 88 -0.98 3.15 -3.67
N GLN A 89 0.23 2.95 -4.20
CA GLN A 89 1.31 2.24 -3.50
C GLN A 89 1.68 2.92 -2.17
N ASN A 90 1.85 4.23 -2.18
CA ASN A 90 2.15 5.02 -0.98
C ASN A 90 1.06 4.90 0.08
N PHE A 91 -0.21 4.93 -0.34
CA PHE A 91 -1.32 4.73 0.57
C PHE A 91 -1.36 3.32 1.15
N MET A 92 -1.10 2.29 0.35
CA MET A 92 -1.07 0.91 0.85
C MET A 92 0.09 0.66 1.81
N ALA A 93 1.27 1.24 1.55
CA ALA A 93 2.40 1.20 2.47
C ALA A 93 2.04 1.83 3.82
N TYR A 94 1.42 3.02 3.81
CA TYR A 94 0.87 3.65 5.02
C TYR A 94 -0.09 2.74 5.78
N VAL A 95 -1.04 2.10 5.09
CA VAL A 95 -2.01 1.21 5.73
C VAL A 95 -1.32 0.02 6.40
N LEU A 96 -0.38 -0.65 5.71
CA LEU A 96 0.37 -1.78 6.27
C LEU A 96 1.21 -1.36 7.48
N PHE A 97 1.83 -0.18 7.42
CA PHE A 97 2.59 0.40 8.52
C PHE A 97 1.71 0.63 9.76
N ARG A 98 0.50 1.16 9.59
CA ARG A 98 -0.48 1.28 10.69
C ARG A 98 -0.89 -0.08 11.27
N PHE A 99 -0.98 -1.13 10.44
CA PHE A 99 -1.26 -2.49 10.92
C PHE A 99 -0.10 -3.12 11.71
N GLN A 100 1.13 -2.66 11.51
CA GLN A 100 2.29 -3.04 12.33
C GLN A 100 2.31 -2.34 13.69
N GLY A 101 1.31 -1.49 13.98
CA GLY A 101 1.15 -0.80 15.25
C GLY A 101 1.79 0.59 15.29
N MET A 102 2.35 1.05 14.18
CA MET A 102 2.96 2.37 14.09
C MET A 102 1.91 3.48 13.97
N SER A 103 2.27 4.66 14.45
CA SER A 103 1.41 5.84 14.47
C SER A 103 1.45 6.62 13.14
N ASP A 104 0.57 7.62 13.04
CA ASP A 104 0.62 8.57 11.92
C ASP A 104 1.90 9.43 11.97
N GLU A 105 2.39 9.75 13.17
CA GLU A 105 3.62 10.53 13.38
C GLU A 105 4.84 9.74 12.89
N ASP A 106 4.91 8.45 13.21
CA ASP A 106 6.00 7.56 12.76
C ASP A 106 6.05 7.50 11.22
N TRP A 107 4.89 7.48 10.56
CA TRP A 107 4.81 7.48 9.10
C TRP A 107 5.32 8.79 8.49
N GLU A 108 4.96 9.94 9.08
CA GLU A 108 5.47 11.24 8.65
C GLU A 108 6.99 11.34 8.81
N THR A 109 7.55 10.80 9.90
CA THR A 109 9.00 10.76 10.11
C THR A 109 9.70 9.93 9.06
N VAL A 110 9.22 8.70 8.79
CA VAL A 110 9.83 7.80 7.79
C VAL A 110 9.76 8.41 6.39
N THR A 111 8.60 8.96 6.01
CA THR A 111 8.44 9.57 4.68
C THR A 111 9.26 10.84 4.50
N LYS A 112 9.39 11.69 5.54
CA LYS A 112 10.29 12.85 5.50
C LYS A 112 11.75 12.43 5.34
N GLN A 113 12.21 11.45 6.13
CA GLN A 113 13.58 10.94 6.02
C GLN A 113 13.87 10.38 4.62
N GLN A 114 12.97 9.58 4.04
CA GLN A 114 13.14 9.07 2.68
C GLN A 114 13.16 10.19 1.62
N THR A 115 12.37 11.25 1.81
CA THR A 115 12.33 12.38 0.87
C THR A 115 13.56 13.27 1.00
N GLU A 116 14.05 13.50 2.21
CA GLU A 116 15.27 14.28 2.50
C GLU A 116 16.53 13.52 2.05
N GLU A 117 16.60 12.20 2.26
CA GLU A 117 17.71 11.34 1.84
C GLU A 117 17.75 11.14 0.30
N SER A 118 16.60 11.22 -0.37
CA SER A 118 16.51 11.22 -1.84
C SER A 118 16.76 12.61 -2.47
N ALA A 119 16.72 13.68 -1.67
CA ALA A 119 16.94 15.05 -2.11
C ALA A 119 18.39 15.55 -1.88
N ASP A 120 19.27 14.67 -1.38
CA ASP A 120 20.70 14.94 -1.23
C ASP A 120 21.47 14.29 -2.40
N PRO A 121 21.60 14.94 -3.57
CA PRO A 121 22.65 14.57 -4.48
C PRO A 121 23.95 14.94 -3.76
N LYS A 122 24.67 13.94 -3.27
CA LYS A 122 26.08 14.10 -2.92
C LYS A 122 26.81 14.66 -4.15
N GLU A 123 26.87 15.97 -4.28
CA GLU A 123 28.08 16.63 -4.74
C GLU A 123 29.14 16.30 -3.70
N SER A 124 30.06 15.39 -4.04
CA SER A 124 31.47 15.50 -3.66
C SER A 124 32.29 14.37 -4.29
N ASN A 125 33.15 14.81 -5.23
CA ASN A 125 34.34 14.20 -5.85
C ASN A 125 34.16 13.24 -7.04
#